data_AF-A2QVM4-F1
#
_entry.id   AF-A2QVM4-F1
#
_cell.length_a   1.000
_cell.length_b   1.000
_cell.length_c   1.000
_cell.angle_alpha   90.00
_cell.angle_beta   90.00
_cell.angle_gamma   90.00
#
_symmetry.space_group_name_H-M   'P 1'
#
loop_
_entity.id
_entity.type
_entity.pdbx_description
1 polymer ?
#
loop_
_entity_poly.entity_id
_entity_poly.type
_entity_poly.pdbx_seq_one_letter_code
_entity_poly.pdbx_strand_id
1 'polypeptide(L)'
;MKAIIAFAGGDREEPGLLRYPRASSERPGGDIVRPLLDDFWVAGPDGRHRCLVAPPARMSLFDAKESSEIGLFQPKVAQLIIAQFICGVAFLHSKNIVHGVEFPKAIDTLPDTEHMHNEIIRNTWDVRFNYSIQEPRAEAGFETMTVQGKSAFEEIMWPVLKSEPEERATAEPLMQSEWMKGWGLPALEQSLKITRPEVEDKEGGS
;
A
#
# COMPACT_ATOMS: atom_id res chain seq x y z
N MET A 1 11.39 21.18 3.09
CA MET A 1 12.52 20.35 2.60
C MET A 1 12.07 19.67 1.30
N LYS A 2 12.92 19.50 0.28
CA LYS A 2 12.61 18.80 -0.99
C LYS A 2 13.62 17.65 -1.12
N ALA A 3 13.19 16.46 -1.54
CA ALA A 3 14.08 15.33 -1.77
C ALA A 3 14.38 15.21 -3.27
N ILE A 4 15.65 14.95 -3.60
CA ILE A 4 16.13 14.74 -4.98
C ILE A 4 16.55 13.27 -5.09
N ILE A 5 15.96 12.53 -6.03
CA ILE A 5 16.41 11.19 -6.39
C ILE A 5 17.06 11.27 -7.76
N ALA A 6 18.32 10.86 -7.87
CA ALA A 6 19.06 10.85 -9.13
C ALA A 6 19.15 9.42 -9.65
N PHE A 7 18.82 9.21 -10.92
CA PHE A 7 19.03 7.94 -11.61
C PHE A 7 20.10 8.15 -12.69
N ALA A 8 21.06 7.23 -12.78
CA ALA A 8 21.99 7.17 -13.90
C ALA A 8 21.32 6.36 -15.02
N GLY A 9 21.00 7.01 -16.14
CA GLY A 9 20.36 6.36 -17.28
C GLY A 9 20.79 7.04 -18.57
N GLY A 10 21.28 6.23 -19.53
CA GLY A 10 21.58 6.68 -20.89
C GLY A 10 20.32 7.11 -21.66
N ASP A 11 20.54 7.78 -22.79
CA ASP A 11 19.65 8.61 -23.61
C ASP A 11 18.39 7.93 -24.19
N ARG A 12 17.64 7.16 -23.38
CA ARG A 12 16.34 6.61 -23.74
C ARG A 12 15.26 7.52 -23.17
N GLU A 13 14.42 8.04 -24.05
CA GLU A 13 13.17 8.69 -23.67
C GLU A 13 12.26 7.67 -22.95
N GLU A 14 12.38 7.59 -21.63
CA GLU A 14 11.30 7.06 -20.81
C GLU A 14 10.10 8.00 -21.00
N PRO A 15 8.93 7.49 -21.43
CA PRO A 15 7.77 8.32 -21.69
C PRO A 15 7.44 9.11 -20.43
N GLY A 16 7.08 10.39 -20.57
CA GLY A 16 6.86 11.37 -19.50
C GLY A 16 5.68 11.05 -18.55
N LEU A 17 5.67 9.85 -17.97
CA LEU A 17 4.54 9.19 -17.33
C LEU A 17 4.40 9.50 -15.83
N LEU A 18 5.22 10.42 -15.30
CA LEU A 18 5.26 10.71 -13.85
C LEU A 18 4.74 12.10 -13.47
N ARG A 19 4.53 13.01 -14.43
CA ARG A 19 3.88 14.31 -14.15
C ARG A 19 2.38 14.12 -14.04
N TYR A 20 1.91 13.60 -12.91
CA TYR A 20 0.51 13.64 -12.53
C TYR A 20 0.24 14.94 -11.76
N PRO A 21 -0.57 15.88 -12.30
CA PRO A 21 -1.10 16.98 -11.52
C PRO A 21 -1.88 16.39 -10.34
N ARG A 22 -1.65 16.93 -9.14
CA ARG A 22 -2.37 16.57 -7.90
C ARG A 22 -3.89 16.76 -8.01
N ALA A 23 -4.37 17.42 -9.06
CA ALA A 23 -5.75 17.76 -9.30
C ALA A 23 -6.16 17.30 -10.71
N SER A 24 -6.64 16.05 -10.83
CA SER A 24 -7.66 15.59 -11.81
C SER A 24 -7.60 14.07 -12.07
N SER A 25 -7.57 13.21 -11.05
CA SER A 25 -8.01 11.83 -11.26
C SER A 25 -9.44 11.68 -10.76
N GLU A 26 -10.38 11.51 -11.68
CA GLU A 26 -11.77 11.11 -11.37
C GLU A 26 -11.83 9.75 -10.63
N ARG A 27 -10.73 8.99 -10.66
CA ARG A 27 -10.61 7.68 -10.02
C ARG A 27 -9.97 7.76 -8.62
N PRO A 28 -10.51 7.07 -7.61
CA PRO A 28 -9.90 6.94 -6.29
C PRO A 28 -8.47 6.37 -6.36
N GLY A 29 -7.55 6.86 -5.53
CA GLY A 29 -6.17 6.32 -5.43
C GLY A 29 -5.05 7.20 -6.00
N GLY A 30 -5.39 8.21 -6.82
CA GLY A 30 -4.39 9.12 -7.39
C GLY A 30 -3.72 10.03 -6.36
N ASP A 31 -4.41 10.32 -5.25
CA ASP A 31 -3.90 11.07 -4.11
C ASP A 31 -2.97 10.26 -3.20
N ILE A 32 -3.05 8.92 -3.27
CA ILE A 32 -2.18 7.99 -2.53
C ILE A 32 -0.82 7.85 -3.20
N VAL A 33 -0.78 7.83 -4.53
CA VAL A 33 0.47 7.72 -5.29
C VAL A 33 1.23 9.04 -5.21
N ARG A 34 2.50 8.98 -4.78
CA ARG A 34 3.32 10.19 -4.64
C ARG A 34 3.51 10.88 -6.00
N PRO A 35 3.16 12.18 -6.13
CA PRO A 35 3.35 12.89 -7.38
C PRO A 35 4.82 13.25 -7.58
N LEU A 36 5.27 13.21 -8.84
CA LEU A 36 6.49 13.90 -9.25
C LEU A 36 6.17 15.40 -9.40
N LEU A 37 6.87 16.23 -8.65
CA LEU A 37 6.71 17.68 -8.69
C LEU A 37 7.46 18.28 -9.87
N ASP A 38 8.66 17.78 -10.16
CA ASP A 38 9.50 18.28 -11.24
C ASP A 38 10.59 17.28 -11.62
N ASP A 39 11.25 17.50 -12.75
CA ASP A 39 12.47 16.81 -13.12
C ASP A 39 13.44 17.76 -13.83
N PHE A 40 14.74 17.58 -13.58
CA PHE A 40 15.79 18.38 -14.21
C PHE A 40 17.04 17.55 -14.44
N TRP A 41 17.93 18.03 -15.29
CA TRP A 41 19.19 17.37 -15.59
C TRP A 41 20.35 18.05 -14.84
N VAL A 42 21.24 17.24 -14.28
CA VAL A 42 22.47 17.70 -13.61
C VAL A 42 23.67 17.07 -14.30
N ALA A 43 24.66 17.88 -14.63
CA ALA A 43 25.95 17.37 -15.12
C ALA A 43 26.76 16.78 -13.95
N GLY A 44 27.30 15.58 -14.13
CA GLY A 44 28.18 14.89 -13.20
C GLY A 44 29.39 14.29 -13.90
N PRO A 45 30.32 13.69 -13.14
CA PRO A 45 31.54 13.08 -13.68
C PRO A 45 31.28 12.00 -14.75
N ASP A 46 30.16 11.27 -14.61
CA ASP A 46 29.79 10.16 -15.49
C ASP A 46 28.71 10.54 -16.52
N GLY A 47 28.54 11.84 -16.81
CA GLY A 47 27.57 12.34 -17.79
C GLY A 47 26.44 13.14 -17.15
N ARG A 48 25.27 13.18 -17.80
CA ARG A 48 24.10 13.90 -17.27
C ARG A 48 23.20 12.94 -16.51
N HIS A 49 22.80 13.33 -15.31
CA HIS A 49 21.91 12.58 -14.45
C HIS A 49 20.54 13.25 -14.44
N ARG A 50 19.48 12.46 -14.60
CA ARG A 50 18.11 12.96 -14.44
C ARG A 50 17.78 12.96 -12.95
N CYS A 51 17.41 14.12 -12.43
CA CYS A 51 17.02 14.35 -11.05
C CYS A 51 15.52 14.53 -10.97
N LEU A 52 14.88 13.69 -10.17
CA LEU A 52 13.44 13.70 -9.90
C LEU A 52 13.16 14.44 -8.59
N VAL A 53 12.21 15.37 -8.61
CA VAL A 53 11.75 16.13 -7.45
C VAL A 53 10.40 15.61 -7.02
N ALA A 54 10.31 15.11 -5.80
CA ALA A 54 9.05 14.68 -5.18
C ALA A 54 8.90 15.37 -3.81
N PRO A 55 7.68 15.37 -3.22
CA PRO A 55 7.55 15.68 -1.80
C PRO A 55 8.50 14.76 -1.00
N PRO A 56 9.14 15.26 0.08
CA PRO A 56 10.01 14.45 0.91
C PRO A 56 9.38 13.10 1.23
N ALA A 57 10.19 12.04 1.14
CA ALA A 57 9.76 10.74 1.59
C ALA A 57 9.34 10.84 3.06
N ARG A 58 8.18 10.26 3.37
CA ARG A 58 7.80 9.99 4.75
C ARG A 58 8.60 8.79 5.26
N MET A 59 8.42 8.47 6.53
CA MET A 59 8.95 7.25 7.12
C MET A 59 8.48 6.02 6.31
N SER A 60 9.38 5.07 6.08
CA SER A 60 9.03 3.83 5.38
C SER A 60 8.10 2.98 6.27
N LEU A 61 7.33 2.07 5.67
CA LEU A 61 6.52 1.13 6.45
C LEU A 61 7.39 0.23 7.34
N PHE A 62 8.62 -0.07 6.91
CA PHE A 62 9.58 -0.82 7.70
C PHE A 62 9.97 -0.03 8.96
N ASP A 63 10.48 1.19 8.80
CA ASP A 63 10.89 2.03 9.94
C ASP A 63 9.70 2.34 10.88
N ALA A 64 8.51 2.54 10.31
CA ALA A 64 7.28 2.76 11.06
C ALA A 64 6.87 1.54 11.90
N LYS A 65 7.12 0.33 11.39
CA LYS A 65 6.86 -0.92 12.09
C LYS A 65 7.90 -1.15 13.19
N GLU A 66 9.19 -0.94 12.89
CA GLU A 66 10.29 -1.14 13.84
C GLU A 66 10.26 -0.12 15.00
N SER A 67 9.58 1.02 14.82
CA SER A 67 9.33 1.99 15.89
C SER A 67 8.07 1.68 16.72
N SER A 68 7.29 0.65 16.36
CA SER A 68 6.19 0.18 17.19
C SER A 68 6.69 -0.67 18.35
N GLU A 69 6.16 -0.44 19.55
CA GLU A 69 6.55 -1.16 20.77
C GLU A 69 6.43 -2.69 20.65
N ILE A 70 5.50 -3.16 19.82
CA ILE A 70 5.22 -4.59 19.64
C ILE A 70 5.56 -5.08 18.22
N GLY A 71 6.19 -4.24 17.40
CA GLY A 71 6.49 -4.57 16.00
C GLY A 71 5.25 -4.73 15.10
N LEU A 72 4.08 -4.24 15.51
CA LEU A 72 2.83 -4.27 14.74
C LEU A 72 2.18 -2.89 14.70
N PHE A 73 1.49 -2.59 13.61
CA PHE A 73 0.63 -1.42 13.53
C PHE A 73 -0.65 -1.62 14.33
N GLN A 74 -1.19 -0.52 14.87
CA GLN A 74 -2.56 -0.49 15.37
C GLN A 74 -3.54 -1.02 14.29
N PRO A 75 -4.59 -1.77 14.66
CA PRO A 75 -5.47 -2.41 13.69
C PRO A 75 -6.05 -1.47 12.63
N LYS A 76 -6.49 -0.27 13.04
CA LYS A 76 -7.01 0.76 12.11
C LYS A 76 -5.95 1.33 11.18
N VAL A 77 -4.72 1.46 11.65
CA VAL A 77 -3.59 1.90 10.81
C VAL A 77 -3.22 0.81 9.80
N ALA A 78 -3.21 -0.46 10.20
CA ALA A 78 -3.00 -1.58 9.28
C ALA A 78 -4.08 -1.65 8.19
N GLN A 79 -5.36 -1.49 8.56
CA GLN A 79 -6.48 -1.45 7.62
C GLN A 79 -6.32 -0.30 6.63
N LEU A 80 -5.96 0.89 7.11
CA LEU A 80 -5.69 2.05 6.28
C LEU A 80 -4.54 1.79 5.29
N ILE A 81 -3.41 1.24 5.75
CA ILE A 81 -2.25 0.95 4.90
C ILE A 81 -2.62 -0.03 3.78
N ILE A 82 -3.33 -1.12 4.11
CA ILE A 82 -3.77 -2.10 3.11
C ILE A 82 -4.74 -1.47 2.10
N ALA A 83 -5.70 -0.67 2.58
CA ALA A 83 -6.65 0.02 1.72
C ALA A 83 -5.95 1.03 0.79
N GLN A 84 -5.01 1.81 1.31
CA GLN A 84 -4.17 2.72 0.52
C GLN A 84 -3.37 1.95 -0.53
N PHE A 85 -2.78 0.83 -0.16
CA PHE A 85 -2.03 -0.01 -1.10
C PHE A 85 -2.91 -0.51 -2.25
N ILE A 86 -4.08 -1.08 -1.96
CA ILE A 86 -5.03 -1.56 -2.98
C ILE A 86 -5.46 -0.41 -3.90
N CYS A 87 -5.85 0.74 -3.34
CA CYS A 87 -6.25 1.90 -4.13
C CYS A 87 -5.10 2.47 -4.98
N GLY A 88 -3.88 2.55 -4.44
CA GLY A 88 -2.72 3.04 -5.17
C GLY A 88 -2.34 2.13 -6.33
N VAL A 89 -2.35 0.81 -6.13
CA VAL A 89 -2.07 -0.17 -7.19
C VAL A 89 -3.18 -0.14 -8.25
N ALA A 90 -4.45 -0.07 -7.86
CA ALA A 90 -5.56 0.06 -8.81
C ALA A 90 -5.43 1.32 -9.68
N PHE A 91 -5.05 2.45 -9.06
CA PHE A 91 -4.77 3.67 -9.81
C PHE A 91 -3.62 3.49 -10.81
N LEU A 92 -2.50 2.90 -10.41
CA LEU A 92 -1.37 2.62 -11.31
C LEU A 92 -1.78 1.71 -12.47
N HIS A 93 -2.53 0.65 -12.19
CA HIS A 93 -3.07 -0.25 -13.22
C HIS A 93 -3.98 0.48 -14.20
N SER A 94 -4.82 1.42 -13.74
CA SER A 94 -5.66 2.27 -14.61
C SER A 94 -4.85 3.17 -15.56
N LYS A 95 -3.54 3.33 -15.30
CA LYS A 95 -2.58 4.08 -16.12
C LYS A 95 -1.64 3.17 -16.92
N ASN A 96 -1.90 1.86 -16.93
CA ASN A 96 -1.03 0.84 -17.52
C ASN A 96 0.39 0.83 -16.90
N ILE A 97 0.51 1.21 -15.63
CA ILE A 97 1.75 1.12 -14.85
C ILE A 97 1.66 -0.10 -13.95
N VAL A 98 2.62 -1.01 -14.07
CA VAL A 98 2.79 -2.15 -13.16
C VAL A 98 3.92 -1.82 -12.19
N HIS A 99 3.60 -1.76 -10.89
CA HIS A 99 4.62 -1.62 -9.87
C HIS A 99 5.16 -3.00 -9.50
N GLY A 100 6.42 -3.28 -9.83
CA GLY A 100 7.12 -4.46 -9.32
C GLY A 100 7.32 -4.30 -7.82
N VAL A 101 6.65 -5.12 -7.01
CA VAL A 101 6.92 -5.21 -5.57
C VAL A 101 7.70 -6.49 -5.32
N GLU A 102 8.91 -6.35 -4.77
CA GLU A 102 9.66 -7.50 -4.28
C GLU A 102 9.05 -7.88 -2.92
N PHE A 103 8.40 -9.05 -2.86
CA PHE A 103 7.84 -9.55 -1.62
C PHE A 103 8.97 -10.01 -0.67
N PRO A 104 8.80 -9.89 0.66
CA PRO A 104 9.77 -10.43 1.60
C PRO A 104 9.91 -11.95 1.42
N LYS A 105 11.15 -12.47 1.48
CA LYS A 105 11.49 -13.93 1.40
C LYS A 105 10.70 -14.84 2.36
N ALA A 106 10.06 -14.28 3.38
CA ALA A 106 9.15 -15.00 4.26
C ALA A 106 7.86 -15.51 3.57
N ILE A 107 7.49 -14.90 2.42
CA ILE A 107 6.42 -15.36 1.54
C ILE A 107 6.96 -16.38 0.53
N ASP A 108 8.20 -16.21 0.04
CA ASP A 108 8.86 -17.18 -0.87
C ASP A 108 9.14 -18.54 -0.21
N THR A 109 9.07 -18.60 1.13
CA THR A 109 9.15 -19.85 1.90
C THR A 109 7.78 -20.50 2.11
N LEU A 110 6.72 -19.98 1.48
CA LEU A 110 5.53 -20.78 1.23
C LEU A 110 5.92 -21.86 0.22
N PRO A 111 5.85 -23.15 0.59
CA PRO A 111 6.25 -24.24 -0.29
C PRO A 111 5.50 -24.15 -1.63
N ASP A 112 6.22 -24.45 -2.72
CA ASP A 112 5.72 -24.37 -4.10
C ASP A 112 4.27 -24.85 -4.21
N THR A 113 3.43 -23.95 -4.72
CA THR A 113 1.97 -24.08 -4.78
C THR A 113 1.46 -25.19 -5.71
N GLU A 114 2.35 -25.95 -6.34
CA GLU A 114 1.94 -27.01 -7.27
C GLU A 114 1.70 -28.38 -6.62
N HIS A 115 2.17 -28.64 -5.39
CA HIS A 115 2.06 -30.00 -4.80
C HIS A 115 1.63 -30.10 -3.33
N MET A 116 1.26 -28.99 -2.68
CA MET A 116 0.63 -29.05 -1.36
C MET A 116 -0.90 -28.92 -1.47
N HIS A 117 -1.62 -29.80 -0.76
CA HIS A 117 -3.07 -29.64 -0.60
C HIS A 117 -3.33 -28.25 0.00
N ASN A 118 -4.21 -27.47 -0.63
CA ASN A 118 -4.63 -26.13 -0.20
C ASN A 118 -4.91 -26.03 1.32
N GLU A 119 -5.33 -27.13 1.93
CA GLU A 119 -5.55 -27.26 3.37
C GLU A 119 -4.27 -27.12 4.21
N ILE A 120 -3.13 -27.67 3.79
CA ILE A 120 -1.87 -27.56 4.55
C ILE A 120 -1.31 -26.13 4.48
N ILE A 121 -1.44 -25.46 3.33
CA ILE A 121 -1.04 -24.05 3.16
C ILE A 121 -1.91 -23.16 4.06
N ARG A 122 -3.23 -23.37 4.04
CA ARG A 122 -4.16 -22.62 4.91
C ARG A 122 -3.89 -22.89 6.39
N ASN A 123 -3.67 -24.13 6.79
CA ASN A 123 -3.36 -24.47 8.17
C ASN A 123 -2.02 -23.83 8.63
N THR A 124 -1.02 -23.78 7.75
CA THR A 124 0.27 -23.12 8.04
C THR A 124 0.09 -21.61 8.19
N TRP A 125 -0.68 -21.00 7.29
CA TRP A 125 -1.07 -19.60 7.39
C TRP A 125 -1.83 -19.31 8.68
N ASP A 126 -2.80 -20.14 9.06
CA ASP A 126 -3.62 -19.96 10.25
C ASP A 126 -2.77 -19.91 11.52
N VAL A 127 -1.85 -20.86 11.66
CA VAL A 127 -0.90 -20.91 12.77
C VAL A 127 -0.02 -19.66 12.79
N ARG A 128 0.59 -19.30 11.65
CA ARG A 128 1.47 -18.13 11.56
C ARG A 128 0.72 -16.83 11.81
N PHE A 129 -0.49 -16.70 11.30
CA PHE A 129 -1.35 -15.54 11.47
C PHE A 129 -1.75 -15.39 12.93
N ASN A 130 -2.11 -16.48 13.61
CA ASN A 130 -2.44 -16.43 15.02
C ASN A 130 -1.22 -16.01 15.86
N TYR A 131 -0.12 -16.73 15.72
CA TYR A 131 1.11 -16.51 16.46
C TYR A 131 1.75 -15.13 16.19
N SER A 132 1.75 -14.67 14.93
CA SER A 132 2.49 -13.45 14.55
C SER A 132 1.63 -12.18 14.62
N ILE A 133 0.30 -12.30 14.61
CA ILE A 133 -0.61 -11.15 14.52
C ILE A 133 -1.64 -11.15 15.64
N GLN A 134 -2.36 -12.26 15.89
CA GLN A 134 -3.46 -12.26 16.86
C GLN A 134 -2.97 -12.29 18.31
N GLU A 135 -2.05 -13.20 18.64
CA GLU A 135 -1.49 -13.33 19.99
C GLU A 135 -0.78 -12.04 20.44
N PRO A 136 0.15 -11.44 19.67
CA PRO A 136 0.84 -10.21 20.10
C PRO A 136 -0.13 -9.03 20.23
N ARG A 137 -1.18 -8.96 19.40
CA ARG A 137 -2.23 -7.94 19.55
C ARG A 137 -3.00 -8.13 20.84
N ALA A 138 -3.42 -9.36 21.15
CA ALA A 138 -4.17 -9.64 22.37
C ALA A 138 -3.34 -9.32 23.62
N GLU A 139 -2.07 -9.74 23.65
CA GLU A 139 -1.13 -9.46 24.74
C GLU A 139 -0.88 -7.97 24.94
N ALA A 140 -0.82 -7.20 23.85
CA ALA A 140 -0.69 -5.75 23.88
C ALA A 140 -2.00 -4.98 24.11
N GLY A 141 -3.13 -5.67 24.27
CA GLY A 141 -4.45 -5.07 24.43
C GLY A 141 -5.02 -4.41 23.16
N PHE A 142 -4.51 -4.76 21.99
CA PHE A 142 -5.05 -4.32 20.70
C PHE A 142 -6.24 -5.17 20.26
N GLU A 143 -7.13 -4.58 19.47
CA GLU A 143 -8.23 -5.29 18.82
C GLU A 143 -7.70 -6.40 17.90
N THR A 144 -8.16 -7.62 18.16
CA THR A 144 -7.91 -8.81 17.33
C THR A 144 -8.87 -8.85 16.15
N MET A 145 -8.48 -9.56 15.08
CA MET A 145 -9.31 -9.63 13.89
C MET A 145 -10.42 -10.67 14.10
N THR A 146 -11.67 -10.29 13.82
CA THR A 146 -12.80 -11.23 13.91
C THR A 146 -12.66 -12.35 12.88
N VAL A 147 -13.32 -13.49 13.12
CA VAL A 147 -13.35 -14.62 12.17
C VAL A 147 -13.83 -14.16 10.79
N GLN A 148 -14.87 -13.32 10.75
CA GLN A 148 -15.38 -12.74 9.51
C GLN A 148 -14.35 -11.80 8.85
N GLY A 149 -13.69 -10.95 9.64
CA GLY A 149 -12.65 -10.05 9.13
C GLY A 149 -11.46 -10.81 8.55
N LYS A 150 -11.07 -11.93 9.18
CA LYS A 150 -10.01 -12.81 8.69
C LYS A 150 -10.41 -13.50 7.39
N SER A 151 -11.61 -14.07 7.32
CA SER A 151 -12.12 -14.68 6.09
C SER A 151 -12.14 -13.69 4.93
N ALA A 152 -12.67 -12.48 5.15
CA ALA A 152 -12.68 -11.43 4.12
C ALA A 152 -11.26 -10.98 3.73
N PHE A 153 -10.32 -10.94 4.68
CA PHE A 153 -8.93 -10.58 4.39
C PHE A 153 -8.25 -11.65 3.51
N GLU A 154 -8.52 -12.93 3.77
CA GLU A 154 -7.96 -14.03 2.98
C GLU A 154 -8.47 -14.03 1.54
N GLU A 155 -9.72 -13.60 1.32
CA GLU A 155 -10.28 -13.44 -0.03
C GLU A 155 -9.52 -12.39 -0.88
N ILE A 156 -8.95 -11.36 -0.26
CA ILE A 156 -8.13 -10.38 -0.98
C ILE A 156 -6.65 -10.78 -1.03
N MET A 157 -6.15 -11.49 -0.02
CA MET A 157 -4.73 -11.80 0.11
C MET A 157 -4.31 -12.96 -0.80
N TRP A 158 -5.05 -14.07 -0.81
CA TRP A 158 -4.66 -15.24 -1.59
C TRP A 158 -4.53 -14.98 -3.10
N PRO A 159 -5.44 -14.23 -3.74
CA PRO A 159 -5.30 -13.93 -5.16
C PRO A 159 -4.10 -13.03 -5.50
N VAL A 160 -3.62 -12.22 -4.54
CA VAL A 160 -2.43 -11.36 -4.71
C VAL A 160 -1.13 -12.14 -4.58
N LEU A 161 -1.14 -13.25 -3.83
CA LEU A 161 0.05 -14.07 -3.56
C LEU A 161 0.29 -15.18 -4.59
N LYS A 162 -0.52 -15.29 -5.63
CA LYS A 162 -0.26 -16.27 -6.70
C LYS A 162 1.08 -15.99 -7.40
N SER A 163 1.87 -17.05 -7.57
CA SER A 163 3.19 -17.00 -8.23
C SER A 163 3.03 -16.53 -9.68
N GLU A 164 2.11 -17.18 -10.40
CA GLU A 164 1.85 -16.93 -11.82
C GLU A 164 1.21 -15.56 -12.01
N PRO A 165 1.86 -14.64 -12.74
CA PRO A 165 1.34 -13.30 -12.99
C PRO A 165 -0.03 -13.29 -13.68
N GLU A 166 -0.30 -14.26 -14.57
CA GLU A 166 -1.58 -14.35 -15.30
C GLU A 166 -2.73 -14.74 -14.38
N GLU A 167 -2.45 -15.43 -13.28
CA GLU A 167 -3.46 -15.84 -12.32
C GLU A 167 -3.61 -14.86 -11.15
N ARG A 168 -2.66 -13.93 -10.99
CA ARG A 168 -2.65 -12.93 -9.92
C ARG A 168 -3.79 -11.93 -10.13
N ALA A 169 -4.59 -11.72 -9.10
CA ALA A 169 -5.66 -10.72 -9.17
C ALA A 169 -5.08 -9.32 -9.39
N THR A 170 -5.72 -8.55 -10.27
CA THR A 170 -5.48 -7.11 -10.35
C THR A 170 -6.09 -6.42 -9.13
N ALA A 171 -5.67 -5.18 -8.83
CA ALA A 171 -6.24 -4.44 -7.71
C ALA A 171 -7.69 -3.98 -7.94
N GLU A 172 -8.18 -3.95 -9.19
CA GLU A 172 -9.54 -3.49 -9.52
C GLU A 172 -10.64 -4.35 -8.85
N PRO A 173 -10.64 -5.70 -8.97
CA PRO A 173 -11.59 -6.54 -8.26
C PRO A 173 -11.48 -6.43 -6.75
N LEU A 174 -10.27 -6.23 -6.21
CA LEU A 174 -10.05 -6.13 -4.77
C LEU A 174 -10.72 -4.89 -4.17
N MET A 175 -10.85 -3.80 -4.93
CA MET A 175 -11.58 -2.60 -4.49
C MET A 175 -13.06 -2.87 -4.18
N GLN A 176 -13.65 -3.90 -4.77
CA GLN A 176 -15.06 -4.27 -4.58
C GLN A 176 -15.27 -5.41 -3.56
N SER A 177 -14.18 -5.89 -2.95
CA SER A 177 -14.22 -6.97 -1.96
C SER A 177 -14.99 -6.59 -0.70
N GLU A 178 -15.51 -7.59 0.01
CA GLU A 178 -16.15 -7.40 1.30
C GLU A 178 -15.16 -6.85 2.34
N TRP A 179 -13.88 -7.20 2.25
CA TRP A 179 -12.87 -6.64 3.13
C TRP A 179 -12.70 -5.14 2.93
N MET A 180 -12.64 -4.68 1.68
CA MET A 180 -12.55 -3.25 1.38
C MET A 180 -13.78 -2.50 1.88
N LYS A 181 -15.00 -3.03 1.68
CA LYS A 181 -16.23 -2.37 2.16
C LYS A 181 -16.33 -2.34 3.68
N GLY A 182 -15.97 -3.44 4.36
CA GLY A 182 -16.13 -3.58 5.81
C GLY A 182 -15.04 -2.92 6.64
N TRP A 183 -13.79 -2.87 6.15
CA TRP A 183 -12.64 -2.42 6.93
C TRP A 183 -11.75 -1.41 6.19
N GLY A 184 -11.54 -1.58 4.89
CA GLY A 184 -10.62 -0.73 4.11
C GLY A 184 -11.12 0.70 3.88
N LEU A 185 -12.27 0.85 3.22
CA LEU A 185 -12.90 2.15 2.91
C LEU A 185 -13.25 2.93 4.18
N PRO A 186 -13.83 2.33 5.25
CA PRO A 186 -14.05 3.05 6.50
C PRO A 186 -12.77 3.64 7.11
N ALA A 187 -11.65 2.90 7.03
CA ALA A 187 -10.37 3.38 7.52
C ALA A 187 -9.82 4.56 6.69
N LEU A 188 -9.99 4.52 5.36
CA LEU A 188 -9.65 5.63 4.46
C LEU A 188 -10.46 6.89 4.78
N GLU A 189 -11.78 6.77 4.91
CA GLU A 189 -12.66 7.89 5.24
C GLU A 189 -12.30 8.53 6.58
N GLN A 190 -11.99 7.72 7.60
CA GLN A 190 -11.57 8.22 8.90
C GLN A 190 -10.26 9.00 8.80
N SER A 191 -9.29 8.52 8.01
CA SER A 191 -8.01 9.21 7.79
C SER A 191 -8.20 10.58 7.11
N LEU A 192 -9.13 10.68 6.16
CA LEU A 192 -9.46 11.94 5.47
C LEU A 192 -10.05 12.96 6.44
N LYS A 193 -10.96 12.54 7.34
CA LYS A 193 -11.55 13.41 8.37
C LYS A 193 -10.50 13.99 9.32
N ILE A 194 -9.51 13.18 9.72
CA ILE A 194 -8.40 13.62 10.58
C ILE A 194 -7.52 14.66 9.86
N THR A 195 -7.29 14.47 8.56
CA THR A 195 -6.35 15.30 7.78
C THR A 195 -7.00 16.60 7.25
N ARG A 196 -8.34 16.68 7.23
CA ARG A 196 -9.12 17.86 6.82
C ARG A 196 -10.25 18.11 7.84
N PRO A 197 -9.97 18.76 8.98
CA PRO A 197 -11.04 19.13 9.90
C PRO A 197 -12.03 20.06 9.18
N GLU A 198 -13.33 19.78 9.33
CA GLU A 198 -14.39 20.66 8.86
C GLU A 198 -14.22 22.03 9.52
N VAL A 199 -14.13 23.08 8.70
CA VAL A 199 -14.18 24.46 9.19
C VAL A 199 -15.63 24.70 9.59
N GLU A 200 -15.93 24.66 10.89
CA GLU A 200 -17.20 25.17 11.40
C GLU A 200 -17.24 26.68 11.13
N ASP A 201 -17.99 27.08 10.11
CA ASP A 201 -18.40 28.47 9.93
C ASP A 201 -19.30 28.86 11.10
N LYS A 202 -18.70 29.38 12.16
CA LYS A 202 -19.43 30.19 13.14
C LYS A 202 -19.70 31.55 12.50
N GLU A 203 -20.78 31.62 11.71
CA GLU A 203 -21.40 32.90 11.42
C GLU A 203 -21.84 33.52 12.75
N GLY A 204 -21.12 34.56 13.14
CA GLY A 204 -21.39 35.36 14.32
C GLY A 204 -22.74 36.04 14.18
N GLY A 205 -23.69 35.64 15.02
CA GLY A 205 -24.80 36.50 15.37
C GLY A 205 -24.27 37.66 16.20
N SER A 206 -24.33 38.86 15.64
CA SER A 206 -24.50 40.11 16.38
C SER A 206 -25.29 41.10 15.55
#